data_AF-A0A2N1F4P9-F1
#
_entry.id   AF-A0A2N1F4P9-F1
#
_cell.length_a   1.000
_cell.length_b   1.000
_cell.length_c   1.000
_cell.angle_alpha   90.00
_cell.angle_beta   90.00
_cell.angle_gamma   90.00
#
_symmetry.space_group_name_H-M   'P 1'
#
loop_
_entity.id
_entity.type
_entity.pdbx_description
1 polymer ?
#
loop_
_entity_poly.entity_id
_entity_poly.type
_entity_poly.pdbx_seq_one_letter_code
_entity_poly.pdbx_strand_id
1 'polypeptide(L)'
;MKNRIYLKEYAYVSLIFILLICVSCNSKKSKLKSMEGVWELSEFYHLANDDTLRVDTTKVQHKFYLDGRVIWNTDPAKDGSEWHGYGTYTYKNDTITEILTSMSKTMKSTVNKYIIPIERGNKWYKQVNTYKKNDTIYKNIEVYKKLN
;
A
#
# COMPACT_ATOMS: atom_id res chain seq x y z
N MET A 1 10.73 1.48 -65.38
CA MET A 1 11.73 1.32 -64.29
C MET A 1 11.48 2.22 -63.08
N LYS A 2 11.03 3.47 -63.22
CA LYS A 2 10.83 4.41 -62.10
C LYS A 2 9.79 3.98 -61.04
N ASN A 3 8.65 3.39 -61.43
CA ASN A 3 7.59 2.99 -60.48
C ASN A 3 8.00 1.90 -59.47
N ARG A 4 8.97 1.04 -59.80
CA ARG A 4 9.49 0.04 -58.85
C ARG A 4 10.41 0.64 -57.78
N ILE A 5 10.99 1.81 -58.03
CA ILE A 5 11.86 2.53 -57.10
C ILE A 5 10.99 3.19 -56.02
N TYR A 6 9.93 3.91 -56.45
CA TYR A 6 8.97 4.52 -55.53
C TYR A 6 8.28 3.49 -54.62
N LEU A 7 7.90 2.31 -55.15
CA LEU A 7 7.28 1.25 -54.34
C LEU A 7 8.21 0.72 -53.23
N LYS A 8 9.52 0.66 -53.50
CA LYS A 8 10.53 0.29 -52.49
C LYS A 8 10.71 1.39 -51.46
N GLU A 9 10.77 2.65 -51.88
CA GLU A 9 10.88 3.80 -50.97
C GLU A 9 9.68 3.90 -50.01
N TYR A 10 8.45 3.71 -50.51
CA TYR A 10 7.27 3.65 -49.65
C TYR A 10 7.29 2.45 -48.70
N ALA A 11 7.78 1.28 -49.14
CA ALA A 11 7.94 0.12 -48.27
C ALA A 11 8.96 0.35 -47.14
N TYR A 12 10.08 1.02 -47.43
CA TYR A 12 11.09 1.37 -46.41
C TYR A 12 10.57 2.42 -45.42
N VAL A 13 9.86 3.45 -45.89
CA VAL A 13 9.24 4.47 -45.02
C VAL A 13 8.18 3.83 -44.12
N SER A 14 7.38 2.91 -44.65
CA SER A 14 6.38 2.14 -43.88
C SER A 14 7.04 1.28 -42.79
N LEU A 15 8.15 0.63 -43.11
CA LEU A 15 8.88 -0.24 -42.18
C LEU A 15 9.51 0.57 -41.03
N ILE A 16 10.08 1.75 -41.33
CA ILE A 16 10.64 2.66 -40.33
C ILE A 16 9.54 3.22 -39.41
N PHE A 17 8.36 3.52 -39.95
CA PHE A 17 7.22 4.00 -39.16
C PHE A 17 6.68 2.93 -38.19
N ILE A 18 6.64 1.65 -38.63
CA ILE A 18 6.27 0.52 -37.77
C ILE A 18 7.29 0.30 -36.66
N LEU A 19 8.60 0.38 -36.96
CA LEU A 19 9.67 0.28 -35.98
C LEU A 19 9.60 1.40 -34.91
N LEU A 20 9.24 2.63 -35.30
CA LEU A 20 9.07 3.76 -34.37
C LEU A 20 7.87 3.57 -33.42
N ILE A 21 6.77 2.97 -33.89
CA ILE A 21 5.59 2.67 -33.05
C ILE A 21 5.93 1.58 -32.01
N CYS A 22 6.78 0.60 -32.36
CA CYS A 22 7.19 -0.46 -31.45
C CYS A 22 8.09 0.02 -30.29
N VAL A 23 8.85 1.11 -30.47
CA VAL A 23 9.77 1.63 -29.42
C VAL A 23 9.03 2.41 -28.33
N SER A 24 7.80 2.88 -28.57
CA SER A 24 7.01 3.64 -27.58
C SER A 24 6.41 2.77 -26.46
N CYS A 25 6.40 1.45 -26.62
CA CYS A 25 5.90 0.50 -25.61
C CYS A 25 6.99 -0.01 -24.67
N ASN A 26 7.79 0.88 -24.09
CA ASN A 26 8.70 0.51 -23.00
C ASN A 26 8.74 1.58 -21.90
N SER A 27 7.57 2.05 -21.45
CA SER A 27 7.51 2.60 -20.10
C SER A 27 7.66 1.42 -19.13
N LYS A 28 8.89 1.10 -18.73
CA LYS A 28 9.13 0.35 -17.49
C LYS A 28 8.72 1.26 -16.32
N LYS A 29 7.42 1.50 -16.15
CA LYS A 29 6.89 1.90 -14.85
C LYS A 29 7.25 0.74 -13.94
N SER A 30 8.23 0.97 -13.08
CA SER A 30 8.47 0.15 -11.90
C SER A 30 7.15 0.12 -11.12
N LYS A 31 6.32 -0.87 -11.46
CA LYS A 31 5.05 -1.11 -10.82
C LYS A 31 5.47 -1.67 -9.46
N LEU A 32 5.47 -0.87 -8.39
CA LEU A 32 5.35 -1.45 -7.06
C LEU A 32 3.96 -2.12 -7.06
N LYS A 33 3.97 -3.42 -7.36
CA LYS A 33 2.92 -4.09 -8.15
C LYS A 33 1.57 -4.21 -7.45
N SER A 34 1.53 -4.19 -6.13
CA SER A 34 0.34 -4.35 -5.30
C SER A 34 0.76 -4.22 -3.82
N MET A 35 -0.21 -4.10 -2.91
CA MET A 35 0.01 -4.38 -1.48
C MET A 35 -0.08 -5.87 -1.17
N GLU A 36 -0.35 -6.71 -2.17
CA GLU A 36 -0.51 -8.15 -2.00
C GLU A 36 0.60 -8.81 -1.19
N GLY A 37 0.17 -9.65 -0.26
CA GLY A 37 1.01 -10.43 0.63
C GLY A 37 0.57 -10.31 2.08
N VAL A 38 1.36 -10.95 2.93
CA VAL A 38 1.21 -10.91 4.37
C VAL A 38 2.27 -9.97 4.92
N TRP A 39 1.87 -9.12 5.86
CA TRP A 39 2.69 -8.10 6.46
C TRP A 39 2.64 -8.24 7.96
N GLU A 40 3.81 -8.31 8.58
CA GLU A 40 3.98 -8.40 10.03
C GLU A 40 4.52 -7.07 10.54
N LEU A 41 3.91 -6.53 11.60
CA LEU A 41 4.40 -5.35 12.28
C LEU A 41 5.77 -5.67 12.90
N SER A 42 6.78 -4.89 12.54
CA SER A 42 8.14 -5.04 13.07
C SER A 42 8.46 -3.99 14.13
N GLU A 43 7.94 -2.77 13.97
CA GLU A 43 8.21 -1.67 14.89
C GLU A 43 6.96 -0.83 15.10
N PHE A 44 6.68 -0.48 16.35
CA PHE A 44 5.62 0.44 16.73
C PHE A 44 6.16 1.56 17.60
N TYR A 45 5.85 2.80 17.22
CA TYR A 45 6.17 3.99 18.01
C TYR A 45 4.89 4.77 18.30
N HIS A 46 4.71 5.15 19.56
CA HIS A 46 3.65 6.04 19.99
C HIS A 46 4.27 7.36 20.45
N LEU A 47 3.91 8.46 19.78
CA LEU A 47 4.44 9.79 20.06
C LEU A 47 3.32 10.72 20.53
N ALA A 48 3.68 11.73 21.33
CA ALA A 48 2.85 12.88 21.68
C ALA A 48 3.64 14.18 21.48
N ASN A 49 3.13 15.11 20.68
CA ASN A 49 3.80 16.37 20.34
C ASN A 49 5.27 16.19 19.93
N ASP A 50 5.56 15.09 19.22
CA ASP A 50 6.88 14.63 18.76
C ASP A 50 7.80 13.96 19.80
N ASP A 51 7.39 13.90 21.07
CA ASP A 51 8.06 13.09 22.09
C ASP A 51 7.65 11.62 21.97
N THR A 52 8.64 10.71 21.98
CA THR A 52 8.37 9.27 21.99
C THR A 52 7.87 8.83 23.37
N LEU A 53 6.62 8.38 23.46
CA LEU A 53 6.01 7.84 24.67
C LEU A 53 6.23 6.34 24.83
N ARG A 54 6.22 5.60 23.73
CA ARG A 54 6.40 4.15 23.72
C ARG A 54 7.08 3.69 22.43
N VAL A 55 8.01 2.77 22.59
CA VAL A 55 8.54 1.93 21.52
C VAL A 55 8.14 0.50 21.85
N ASP A 56 7.58 -0.21 20.87
CA ASP A 56 7.20 -1.60 21.04
C ASP A 56 7.58 -2.40 19.79
N THR A 57 8.54 -3.30 19.95
CA THR A 57 8.99 -4.25 18.92
C THR A 57 8.46 -5.66 19.18
N THR A 58 7.61 -5.83 20.18
CA THR A 58 7.01 -7.11 20.60
C THR A 58 5.52 -7.19 20.25
N LYS A 59 4.89 -6.05 19.93
CA LYS A 59 3.49 -5.99 19.50
C LYS A 59 3.31 -6.84 18.25
N VAL A 60 2.47 -7.86 18.36
CA VAL A 60 2.11 -8.73 17.25
C VAL A 60 0.93 -8.13 16.51
N GLN A 61 1.13 -7.81 15.24
CA GLN A 61 0.05 -7.39 14.35
C GLN A 61 0.33 -7.88 12.93
N HIS A 62 -0.70 -8.41 12.29
CA HIS A 62 -0.63 -8.94 10.94
C HIS A 62 -1.65 -8.25 10.04
N LYS A 63 -1.27 -8.03 8.78
CA LYS A 63 -2.11 -7.50 7.72
C LYS A 63 -1.97 -8.39 6.49
N PHE A 64 -3.09 -8.84 5.96
CA PHE A 64 -3.17 -9.65 4.75
C PHE A 64 -3.89 -8.83 3.70
N TYR A 65 -3.21 -8.61 2.58
CA TYR A 65 -3.80 -8.00 1.40
C TYR A 65 -3.80 -9.03 0.29
N LEU A 66 -4.99 -9.35 -0.25
CA LEU A 66 -5.14 -10.33 -1.32
C LEU A 66 -6.37 -10.00 -2.16
N ASP A 67 -6.22 -9.91 -3.48
CA ASP A 67 -7.32 -9.73 -4.43
C ASP A 67 -8.32 -8.62 -4.05
N GLY A 68 -7.80 -7.45 -3.66
CA GLY A 68 -8.61 -6.30 -3.23
C GLY A 68 -9.33 -6.49 -1.89
N ARG A 69 -9.00 -7.52 -1.12
CA ARG A 69 -9.49 -7.79 0.24
C ARG A 69 -8.40 -7.60 1.28
N VAL A 70 -8.80 -7.11 2.45
CA VAL A 70 -7.92 -6.94 3.60
C VAL A 70 -8.48 -7.67 4.80
N ILE A 71 -7.60 -8.32 5.55
CA ILE A 71 -7.85 -8.65 6.96
C ILE A 71 -6.64 -8.21 7.77
N TRP A 72 -6.88 -7.71 8.96
CA TRP A 72 -5.82 -7.46 9.91
C TRP A 72 -6.25 -7.76 11.33
N ASN A 73 -5.27 -8.12 12.16
CA ASN A 73 -5.47 -8.43 13.56
C ASN A 73 -4.21 -8.10 14.37
N THR A 74 -4.39 -7.89 15.66
CA THR A 74 -3.31 -7.86 16.67
C THR A 74 -3.57 -8.94 17.71
N ASP A 75 -2.55 -9.30 18.48
CA ASP A 75 -2.77 -10.09 19.70
C ASP A 75 -3.76 -9.38 20.64
N PRO A 76 -4.52 -10.14 21.45
CA PRO A 76 -5.47 -9.56 22.38
C PRO A 76 -4.76 -8.63 23.37
N ALA A 77 -5.41 -7.54 23.74
CA ALA A 77 -4.91 -6.68 24.80
C ALA A 77 -4.96 -7.39 26.16
N LYS A 78 -4.25 -6.87 27.17
CA LYS A 78 -4.19 -7.46 28.52
C LYS A 78 -5.56 -7.63 29.19
N ASP A 79 -6.53 -6.81 28.80
CA ASP A 79 -7.91 -6.85 29.28
C ASP A 79 -8.80 -7.82 28.47
N GLY A 80 -8.23 -8.57 27.52
CA GLY A 80 -8.94 -9.48 26.62
C GLY A 80 -9.61 -8.78 25.42
N SER A 81 -9.39 -7.47 25.23
CA SER A 81 -9.96 -6.76 24.09
C SER A 81 -9.31 -7.24 22.78
N GLU A 82 -10.15 -7.70 21.85
CA GLU A 82 -9.76 -8.13 20.51
C GLU A 82 -9.82 -6.97 19.51
N TRP A 83 -8.84 -6.90 18.61
CA TRP A 83 -8.76 -5.87 17.57
C TRP A 83 -8.44 -6.53 16.23
N HIS A 84 -9.47 -6.64 15.41
CA HIS A 84 -9.37 -7.20 14.07
C HIS A 84 -10.43 -6.61 13.15
N GLY A 85 -10.14 -6.60 11.87
CA GLY A 85 -11.03 -6.08 10.84
C GLY A 85 -10.84 -6.77 9.51
N TYR A 86 -11.94 -6.96 8.78
CA TYR A 86 -11.99 -7.49 7.43
C TYR A 86 -12.76 -6.52 6.52
N GLY A 87 -12.33 -6.43 5.26
CA GLY A 87 -13.05 -5.68 4.25
C GLY A 87 -12.35 -5.67 2.90
N THR A 88 -12.48 -4.55 2.19
CA THR A 88 -11.82 -4.33 0.90
C THR A 88 -10.70 -3.33 1.03
N TYR A 89 -9.73 -3.39 0.10
CA TYR A 89 -8.70 -2.38 -0.02
C TYR A 89 -8.43 -2.01 -1.47
N THR A 90 -7.87 -0.82 -1.65
CA THR A 90 -7.20 -0.40 -2.89
C THR A 90 -5.84 0.21 -2.54
N TYR A 91 -4.92 0.18 -3.50
CA TYR A 91 -3.62 0.81 -3.35
C TYR A 91 -3.28 1.62 -4.60
N LYS A 92 -3.07 2.93 -4.43
CA LYS A 92 -2.74 3.86 -5.51
C LYS A 92 -1.94 5.04 -4.95
N ASN A 93 -0.89 5.46 -5.65
CA ASN A 93 -0.08 6.64 -5.30
C ASN A 93 0.37 6.62 -3.82
N ASP A 94 0.96 5.50 -3.39
CA ASP A 94 1.44 5.32 -2.02
C ASP A 94 0.38 5.54 -0.93
N THR A 95 -0.88 5.28 -1.28
CA THR A 95 -2.01 5.36 -0.36
C THR A 95 -2.78 4.05 -0.39
N ILE A 96 -2.94 3.43 0.77
CA ILE A 96 -3.86 2.32 0.99
C ILE A 96 -5.21 2.93 1.38
N THR A 97 -6.29 2.51 0.71
CA THR A 97 -7.65 2.83 1.17
C THR A 97 -8.33 1.53 1.56
N GLU A 98 -8.66 1.38 2.85
CA GLU A 98 -9.38 0.23 3.39
C GLU A 98 -10.84 0.61 3.67
N ILE A 99 -11.77 -0.30 3.42
CA ILE A 99 -13.18 -0.18 3.83
C ILE A 99 -13.53 -1.45 4.59
N LEU A 100 -13.61 -1.36 5.92
CA LEU A 100 -13.86 -2.50 6.80
C LEU A 100 -15.36 -2.74 6.97
N THR A 101 -15.80 -3.98 6.79
CA THR A 101 -17.23 -4.36 6.86
C THR A 101 -17.52 -5.38 7.94
N SER A 102 -16.49 -6.06 8.45
CA SER A 102 -16.57 -6.93 9.63
C SER A 102 -15.44 -6.55 10.57
N MET A 103 -15.76 -6.30 11.84
CA MET A 103 -14.81 -5.77 12.83
C MET A 103 -15.08 -6.42 14.18
N SER A 104 -14.05 -6.49 15.02
CA SER A 104 -14.22 -6.85 16.43
C SER A 104 -15.18 -5.88 17.14
N LYS A 105 -15.75 -6.31 18.26
CA LYS A 105 -16.63 -5.45 19.07
C LYS A 105 -15.92 -4.15 19.47
N THR A 106 -14.65 -4.23 19.86
CA THR A 106 -13.84 -3.10 20.31
C THR A 106 -13.55 -2.10 19.18
N MET A 107 -13.42 -2.59 17.96
CA MET A 107 -13.14 -1.77 16.78
C MET A 107 -14.38 -1.21 16.07
N LYS A 108 -15.58 -1.69 16.43
CA LYS A 108 -16.80 -1.35 15.72
C LYS A 108 -17.05 0.16 15.74
N SER A 109 -17.07 0.76 14.57
CA SER A 109 -17.22 2.20 14.36
C SER A 109 -18.21 2.48 13.23
N THR A 110 -18.87 3.64 13.27
CA THR A 110 -19.68 4.16 12.15
C THR A 110 -18.79 4.62 10.98
N VAL A 111 -17.55 5.00 11.29
CA VAL A 111 -16.51 5.31 10.30
C VAL A 111 -15.70 4.05 10.06
N ASN A 112 -15.80 3.52 8.84
CA ASN A 112 -15.16 2.26 8.46
C ASN A 112 -14.21 2.37 7.25
N LYS A 113 -14.04 3.59 6.73
CA LYS A 113 -13.12 3.90 5.63
C LYS A 113 -11.85 4.52 6.19
N TYR A 114 -10.70 3.92 5.86
CA TYR A 114 -9.39 4.36 6.30
C TYR A 114 -8.56 4.73 5.07
N ILE A 115 -8.07 5.97 5.03
CA ILE A 115 -7.17 6.46 3.97
C ILE A 115 -5.79 6.59 4.60
N ILE A 116 -4.87 5.75 4.18
CA ILE A 116 -3.60 5.50 4.86
C ILE A 116 -2.47 5.79 3.87
N PRO A 117 -1.90 7.00 3.89
CA PRO A 117 -0.64 7.27 3.20
C PRO A 117 0.48 6.42 3.79
N ILE A 118 1.33 5.87 2.94
CA ILE A 118 2.45 5.03 3.34
C ILE A 118 3.75 5.50 2.68
N GLU A 119 4.86 5.22 3.35
CA GLU A 119 6.17 5.13 2.70
C GLU A 119 6.49 3.65 2.53
N ARG A 120 7.10 3.23 1.41
CA ARG A 120 7.36 1.80 1.19
C ARG A 120 8.64 1.51 0.43
N GLY A 121 9.19 0.33 0.71
CA GLY A 121 10.21 -0.34 -0.08
C GLY A 121 9.71 -1.65 -0.68
N ASN A 122 10.65 -2.53 -1.06
CA ASN A 122 10.31 -3.83 -1.65
C ASN A 122 9.69 -4.81 -0.64
N LYS A 123 10.22 -4.83 0.59
CA LYS A 123 9.84 -5.78 1.65
C LYS A 123 9.41 -5.10 2.95
N TRP A 124 9.09 -3.82 2.89
CA TRP A 124 8.62 -3.06 4.05
C TRP A 124 7.69 -1.93 3.63
N TYR A 125 6.84 -1.48 4.55
CA TYR A 125 6.19 -0.17 4.48
C TYR A 125 6.01 0.42 5.87
N LYS A 126 5.83 1.75 5.91
CA LYS A 126 5.57 2.53 7.11
C LYS A 126 4.27 3.29 6.93
N GLN A 127 3.41 3.25 7.94
CA GLN A 127 2.22 4.11 8.02
C GLN A 127 2.29 4.98 9.29
N VAL A 128 1.63 6.15 9.25
CA VAL A 128 1.54 7.05 10.40
C VAL A 128 0.09 7.43 10.62
N ASN A 129 -0.50 6.94 11.71
CA ASN A 129 -1.84 7.33 12.14
C ASN A 129 -1.73 8.51 13.10
N THR A 130 -2.16 9.69 12.64
CA THR A 130 -2.15 10.91 13.45
C THR A 130 -3.54 11.21 13.98
N TYR A 131 -3.66 11.51 15.27
CA TYR A 131 -4.93 11.93 15.88
C TYR A 131 -4.67 12.98 16.95
N LYS A 132 -5.64 13.88 17.17
CA LYS A 132 -5.56 14.92 18.19
C LYS A 132 -6.51 14.59 19.34
N LYS A 133 -6.04 14.73 20.57
CA LYS A 133 -6.88 14.68 21.78
C LYS A 133 -6.51 15.88 22.64
N ASN A 134 -7.49 16.75 22.88
CA ASN A 134 -7.27 18.08 23.47
C ASN A 134 -6.20 18.84 22.67
N ASP A 135 -5.18 19.40 23.32
CA ASP A 135 -4.09 20.12 22.67
C ASP A 135 -2.91 19.23 22.27
N THR A 136 -3.00 17.92 22.47
CA THR A 136 -1.93 16.97 22.17
C THR A 136 -2.17 16.27 20.83
N ILE A 137 -1.15 16.29 19.98
CA ILE A 137 -1.11 15.52 18.74
C ILE A 137 -0.43 14.19 19.03
N TYR A 138 -1.14 13.10 18.81
CA TYR A 138 -0.61 11.74 18.93
C TYR A 138 -0.32 11.17 17.55
N LYS A 139 0.77 10.39 17.46
CA LYS A 139 1.12 9.64 16.26
C LYS A 139 1.39 8.19 16.63
N ASN A 140 0.73 7.26 15.94
CA ASN A 140 1.13 5.85 15.90
C ASN A 140 1.90 5.61 14.62
N ILE A 141 3.21 5.41 14.73
CA ILE A 141 4.08 5.05 13.62
C ILE A 141 4.22 3.53 13.62
N GLU A 142 3.84 2.90 12.52
CA GLU A 142 3.86 1.45 12.37
C GLU A 142 4.72 1.09 11.16
N VAL A 143 5.76 0.29 11.39
CA VAL A 143 6.61 -0.27 10.34
C VAL A 143 6.28 -1.73 10.20
N TYR A 144 5.99 -2.16 8.98
CA TYR A 144 5.66 -3.52 8.63
C TYR A 144 6.73 -4.09 7.70
N LYS A 145 7.08 -5.35 7.92
CA LYS A 145 7.87 -6.15 6.99
C LYS A 145 6.97 -7.13 6.25
N LYS A 146 7.30 -7.42 5.00
CA LYS A 146 6.61 -8.42 4.21
C LYS A 146 7.06 -9.82 4.64
N LEU A 147 6.13 -10.73 4.90
CA LEU A 147 6.43 -12.15 5.04
C LEU A 147 6.56 -12.75 3.63
N ASN A 148 7.72 -13.38 3.40
CA ASN A 148 8.23 -13.95 2.13
C ASN A 148 8.87 -12.93 1.16
#